data_AF-A0A0J6SLW3-F1
#
_entry.id   AF-A0A0J6SLW3-F1
#
_cell.length_a   1.000
_cell.length_b   1.000
_cell.length_c   1.000
_cell.angle_alpha   90.00
_cell.angle_beta   90.00
_cell.angle_gamma   90.00
#
_symmetry.space_group_name_H-M   'P 1'
#
loop_
_entity.id
_entity.type
_entity.pdbx_description
1 polymer ?
#
loop_
_entity_poly.entity_id
_entity_poly.type
_entity_poly.pdbx_seq_one_letter_code
_entity_poly.pdbx_strand_id
1 'polypeptide(L)'
;MASDLSRVSRALLSVSDKTGLVEFARALAARGVTLVSTGGTHRALSDAGLPVTEVSDLTGFPEMMDGRVKTLHPGVHGGLLAIRDNPEHQAAMLAHGIAAIDLLVVNLYPFEATLAAGKPPAECIENIDIGGPAMIRAAAKNHEDVAVVVDVADYATVLADLDAHDGAIALATRRRLAQKAFARTASYDAAIATWLAGEIAAPEGQAFRAPTFQALGGTLAQGLRYGENPHMRAAFYRTAGKPRPGVATARQLQGKELSYNNLNDTDAAYEAVSEFDPARSAAVVIVKHANPCGVAEGASLREAYERALRCDPVSAFGGIVALNRILDAEAARKIVEIFTEVIIAPDATEEAVAIVASKKNLRLLTAGGLADPRAPGEAWRTVAGGFLVQDRDNAVVDDMPLKVVTKRAPTEAELADLRFAFRVAKHVKSNAIVYAKDGATVGIGAGQMSRVDSSRIAAWKAAEAAKAAGLPESLARGAVVASDAFFPFADGLLAAAEAGATAVIQPGGSMRDDEVIRAADEAGLAMVLTGHRHFRH
;
A
#
# COMPACT_ATOMS: atom_id res chain seq x y z
N MET A 1 15.56 6.75 42.61
CA MET A 1 14.89 7.03 41.33
C MET A 1 15.99 7.50 40.41
N ALA A 2 16.23 6.79 39.30
CA ALA A 2 17.22 7.24 38.33
C ALA A 2 16.88 8.67 37.91
N SER A 3 17.90 9.50 37.72
CA SER A 3 17.72 10.87 37.23
C SER A 3 16.94 10.85 35.91
N ASP A 4 15.92 11.70 35.78
CA ASP A 4 15.20 11.88 34.52
C ASP A 4 16.12 12.40 33.38
N LEU A 5 17.36 12.76 33.70
CA LEU A 5 18.40 13.19 32.77
C LEU A 5 19.59 12.22 32.79
N SER A 6 20.08 11.83 31.60
CA SER A 6 21.31 11.04 31.43
C SER A 6 22.31 11.82 30.59
N ARG A 7 23.52 12.03 31.11
CA ARG A 7 24.57 12.81 30.44
C ARG A 7 25.17 12.01 29.29
N VAL A 8 25.33 12.64 28.13
CA VAL A 8 26.02 12.02 27.00
C VAL A 8 27.50 12.39 27.05
N SER A 9 28.34 11.43 27.37
CA SER A 9 29.81 11.59 27.39
C SER A 9 30.47 10.80 26.27
N ARG A 10 29.86 9.69 25.81
CA ARG A 10 30.35 8.89 24.68
C ARG A 10 29.22 8.52 23.71
N ALA A 11 29.45 8.75 22.43
CA ALA A 11 28.55 8.37 21.35
C ALA A 11 29.19 7.32 20.43
N LEU A 12 28.47 6.23 20.16
CA LEU A 12 28.85 5.23 19.15
C LEU A 12 28.04 5.46 17.87
N LEU A 13 28.72 5.76 16.77
CA LEU A 13 28.12 6.05 15.47
C LEU A 13 28.48 4.96 14.46
N SER A 14 27.47 4.30 13.88
CA SER A 14 27.64 3.30 12.82
C SER A 14 26.47 3.36 11.86
N VAL A 15 26.59 4.14 10.80
CA VAL A 15 25.51 4.45 9.86
C VAL A 15 25.85 4.10 8.40
N SER A 16 24.87 3.51 7.73
CA SER A 16 24.87 3.29 6.28
C SER A 16 24.55 4.60 5.55
N ASP A 17 23.43 5.24 5.89
CA ASP A 17 23.06 6.57 5.42
C ASP A 17 23.80 7.63 6.26
N LYS A 18 24.61 8.44 5.58
CA LYS A 18 25.50 9.45 6.18
C LYS A 18 24.93 10.87 6.09
N THR A 19 23.67 11.00 5.67
CA THR A 19 23.00 12.31 5.57
C THR A 19 23.03 13.04 6.91
N GLY A 20 23.63 14.23 6.95
CA GLY A 20 23.75 15.06 8.16
C GLY A 20 24.67 14.51 9.26
N LEU A 21 25.39 13.41 9.00
CA LEU A 21 26.22 12.74 10.00
C LEU A 21 27.34 13.65 10.52
N VAL A 22 28.05 14.35 9.61
CA VAL A 22 29.23 15.14 9.96
C VAL A 22 28.84 16.34 10.82
N GLU A 23 27.74 17.02 10.47
CA GLU A 23 27.20 18.16 11.21
C GLU A 23 26.75 17.73 12.61
N PHE A 24 26.05 16.59 12.70
CA PHE A 24 25.61 16.02 13.97
C PHE A 24 26.80 15.62 14.85
N ALA A 25 27.79 14.92 14.31
CA ALA A 25 28.98 14.51 15.04
C ALA A 25 29.84 15.70 15.48
N ARG A 26 29.96 16.75 14.66
CA ARG A 26 30.65 17.99 15.03
C ARG A 26 29.97 18.69 16.19
N ALA A 27 28.64 18.72 16.20
CA ALA A 27 27.86 19.26 17.31
C ALA A 27 28.08 18.46 18.61
N LEU A 28 28.12 17.12 18.54
CA LEU A 28 28.46 16.28 19.68
C LEU A 28 29.89 16.54 20.19
N ALA A 29 30.89 16.57 19.31
CA ALA A 29 32.28 16.82 19.67
C ALA A 29 32.47 18.22 20.31
N ALA A 30 31.77 19.24 19.81
CA ALA A 30 31.80 20.59 20.38
C ALA A 30 31.26 20.65 21.83
N ARG A 31 30.45 19.66 22.24
CA ARG A 31 29.93 19.48 23.60
C ARG A 31 30.81 18.56 24.46
N GLY A 32 31.99 18.19 23.96
CA GLY A 32 32.92 17.30 24.66
C GLY A 32 32.55 15.82 24.63
N VAL A 33 31.62 15.41 23.76
CA VAL A 33 31.25 14.00 23.59
C VAL A 33 32.36 13.27 22.85
N THR A 34 32.83 12.16 23.43
CA THR A 34 33.79 11.27 22.78
C THR A 34 33.08 10.48 21.67
N LEU A 35 33.59 10.58 20.43
CA LEU A 35 33.04 9.86 19.28
C LEU A 35 33.73 8.52 19.12
N VAL A 36 32.95 7.45 18.99
CA VAL A 36 33.40 6.11 18.64
C VAL A 36 32.71 5.68 17.35
N SER A 37 33.43 5.06 16.41
CA SER A 37 32.85 4.64 15.13
C SER A 37 33.58 3.47 14.49
N THR A 38 33.06 2.93 13.40
CA THR A 38 33.63 1.79 12.66
C THR A 38 33.46 1.95 11.15
N GLY A 39 34.38 1.33 10.40
CA GLY A 39 34.31 1.19 8.95
C GLY A 39 34.09 2.50 8.20
N GLY A 40 33.14 2.53 7.27
CA GLY A 40 32.85 3.71 6.45
C GLY A 40 32.33 4.92 7.24
N THR A 41 31.78 4.73 8.44
CA THR A 41 31.37 5.86 9.31
C THR A 41 32.59 6.51 9.94
N HIS A 42 33.53 5.71 10.45
CA HIS A 42 34.80 6.20 10.99
C HIS A 42 35.55 7.02 9.95
N ARG A 43 35.70 6.49 8.73
CA ARG A 43 36.36 7.20 7.62
C ARG A 43 35.73 8.56 7.34
N ALA A 44 34.40 8.62 7.20
CA ALA A 44 33.70 9.87 6.92
C ALA A 44 33.90 10.94 8.02
N LEU A 45 33.96 10.53 9.29
CA LEU A 45 34.20 11.44 10.41
C LEU A 45 35.66 11.90 10.48
N SER A 46 36.61 10.98 10.28
CA SER A 46 38.04 11.28 10.24
C SER A 46 38.41 12.21 9.09
N ASP A 47 37.87 11.97 7.89
CA ASP A 47 38.09 12.83 6.71
C ASP A 47 37.53 14.25 6.93
N ALA A 48 36.50 14.39 7.78
CA ALA A 48 35.95 15.69 8.19
C ALA A 48 36.73 16.37 9.33
N GLY A 49 37.86 15.78 9.74
CA GLY A 49 38.78 16.30 10.77
C GLY A 49 38.26 16.14 12.20
N LEU A 50 37.30 15.26 12.44
CA LEU A 50 36.77 15.03 13.79
C LEU A 50 37.63 14.01 14.55
N PRO A 51 37.89 14.22 15.85
CA PRO A 51 38.52 13.22 16.69
C PRO A 51 37.52 12.09 16.94
N VAL A 52 37.79 10.92 16.35
CA VAL A 52 36.96 9.73 16.47
C VAL A 52 37.84 8.52 16.78
N THR A 53 37.39 7.70 17.72
CA THR A 53 38.05 6.45 18.12
C THR A 53 37.46 5.30 17.33
N GLU A 54 38.30 4.38 16.85
CA GLU A 54 37.81 3.20 16.14
C GLU A 54 37.27 2.16 17.13
N VAL A 55 36.20 1.44 16.76
CA VAL A 55 35.62 0.39 17.61
C VAL A 55 36.67 -0.70 17.92
N SER A 56 37.59 -1.00 17.02
CA SER A 56 38.69 -1.95 17.26
C SER A 56 39.60 -1.52 18.42
N ASP A 57 39.76 -0.21 18.65
CA ASP A 57 40.53 0.30 19.78
C ASP A 57 39.79 0.12 21.11
N LEU A 58 38.46 0.15 21.06
CA LEU A 58 37.59 -0.13 22.22
C LEU A 58 37.54 -1.62 22.54
N THR A 59 37.55 -2.48 21.52
CA THR A 59 37.36 -3.92 21.70
C THR A 59 38.67 -4.70 21.81
N GLY A 60 39.76 -4.20 21.23
CA GLY A 60 40.99 -4.94 21.02
C GLY A 60 40.88 -6.00 19.90
N PHE A 61 39.80 -5.99 19.10
CA PHE A 61 39.55 -6.96 18.03
C PHE A 61 39.38 -6.25 16.68
N PRO A 62 40.02 -6.74 15.60
CA PRO A 62 39.84 -6.20 14.26
C PRO A 62 38.47 -6.59 13.67
N GLU A 63 38.10 -5.93 12.58
CA GLU A 63 36.97 -6.34 11.74
C GLU A 63 37.25 -7.71 11.10
N MET A 64 36.27 -8.63 11.15
CA MET A 64 36.39 -10.00 10.66
C MET A 64 35.23 -10.40 9.73
N MET A 65 35.48 -11.40 8.87
CA MET A 65 34.50 -11.98 7.94
C MET A 65 33.83 -10.93 7.06
N ASP A 66 34.66 -10.12 6.37
CA ASP A 66 34.23 -9.07 5.45
C ASP A 66 33.23 -8.07 6.08
N GLY A 67 33.44 -7.73 7.35
CA GLY A 67 32.64 -6.75 8.08
C GLY A 67 31.37 -7.28 8.75
N ARG A 68 31.12 -8.59 8.66
CA ARG A 68 30.01 -9.26 9.36
C ARG A 68 30.18 -9.24 10.88
N VAL A 69 31.43 -9.28 11.37
CA VAL A 69 31.74 -9.29 12.80
C VAL A 69 32.69 -8.14 13.13
N LYS A 70 32.11 -7.03 13.60
CA LYS A 70 32.84 -5.82 14.04
C LYS A 70 32.38 -5.28 15.40
N THR A 71 31.08 -5.26 15.66
CA THR A 71 30.48 -4.67 16.88
C THR A 71 29.86 -5.70 17.82
N LEU A 72 29.81 -6.98 17.43
CA LEU A 72 29.32 -8.10 18.25
C LEU A 72 30.36 -8.49 19.32
N HIS A 73 30.69 -7.55 20.21
CA HIS A 73 31.73 -7.71 21.22
C HIS A 73 31.25 -7.25 22.61
N PRO A 74 31.64 -7.92 23.70
CA PRO A 74 31.27 -7.51 25.06
C PRO A 74 31.70 -6.08 25.42
N GLY A 75 32.81 -5.58 24.87
CA GLY A 75 33.24 -4.18 25.06
C GLY A 75 32.25 -3.15 24.51
N VAL A 76 31.51 -3.49 23.45
CA VAL A 76 30.44 -2.64 22.89
C VAL A 76 29.13 -2.89 23.64
N HIS A 77 28.69 -4.14 23.70
CA HIS A 77 27.38 -4.48 24.27
C HIS A 77 27.32 -4.28 25.79
N GLY A 78 28.42 -4.49 26.52
CA GLY A 78 28.52 -4.16 27.94
C GLY A 78 28.44 -2.65 28.16
N GLY A 79 29.06 -1.85 27.28
CA GLY A 79 28.94 -0.39 27.31
C GLY A 79 27.50 0.09 27.11
N LEU A 80 26.74 -0.58 26.24
CA LEU A 80 25.33 -0.29 25.96
C LEU A 80 24.36 -0.83 27.03
N LEU A 81 24.60 -2.03 27.59
CA LEU A 81 23.63 -2.75 28.43
C LEU A 81 23.83 -2.56 29.93
N ALA A 82 24.97 -2.05 30.38
CA ALA A 82 25.22 -1.90 31.80
C ALA A 82 24.34 -0.79 32.41
N ILE A 83 23.56 -1.17 33.42
CA ILE A 83 22.73 -0.26 34.22
C ILE A 83 23.67 0.60 35.08
N ARG A 84 23.60 1.92 34.93
CA ARG A 84 24.58 2.84 35.53
C ARG A 84 24.47 2.89 37.05
N ASP A 85 23.26 2.81 37.57
CA ASP A 85 22.97 2.83 39.01
C ASP A 85 23.16 1.46 39.70
N ASN A 86 23.55 0.41 38.97
CA ASN A 86 23.79 -0.92 39.56
C ASN A 86 25.29 -1.11 39.92
N PRO A 87 25.65 -1.23 41.22
CA PRO A 87 27.05 -1.38 41.64
C PRO A 87 27.76 -2.61 41.06
N GLU A 88 27.06 -3.73 40.89
CA GLU A 88 27.65 -4.95 40.33
C GLU A 88 27.99 -4.77 38.84
N HIS A 89 27.14 -4.07 38.09
CA HIS A 89 27.39 -3.75 36.70
C HIS A 89 28.59 -2.79 36.57
N GLN A 90 28.68 -1.77 37.43
CA GLN A 90 29.83 -0.85 37.45
C GLN A 90 31.14 -1.57 37.79
N ALA A 91 31.11 -2.48 38.77
CA ALA A 91 32.28 -3.29 39.13
C ALA A 91 32.73 -4.18 37.97
N ALA A 92 31.79 -4.82 37.28
CA ALA A 92 32.09 -5.64 36.10
C ALA A 92 32.66 -4.80 34.95
N MET A 93 32.09 -3.62 34.68
CA MET A 93 32.63 -2.72 33.66
C MET A 93 34.07 -2.31 33.96
N LEU A 94 34.36 -1.94 35.21
CA LEU A 94 35.71 -1.58 35.64
C LEU A 94 36.68 -2.75 35.51
N ALA A 95 36.31 -3.93 36.02
CA ALA A 95 37.15 -5.13 36.01
C ALA A 95 37.53 -5.60 34.59
N HIS A 96 36.67 -5.33 33.61
CA HIS A 96 36.86 -5.73 32.22
C HIS A 96 37.23 -4.57 31.28
N GLY A 97 37.50 -3.37 31.80
CA GLY A 97 37.88 -2.20 30.99
C GLY A 97 36.79 -1.75 30.02
N ILE A 98 35.52 -1.99 30.34
CA ILE A 98 34.37 -1.65 29.48
C ILE A 98 33.95 -0.22 29.77
N ALA A 99 33.95 0.61 28.74
CA ALA A 99 33.53 2.00 28.85
C ALA A 99 32.04 2.17 28.53
N ALA A 100 31.36 3.05 29.27
CA ALA A 100 29.95 3.40 29.04
C ALA A 100 29.74 4.02 27.65
N ILE A 101 28.66 3.64 26.97
CA ILE A 101 28.15 4.31 25.76
C ILE A 101 26.79 4.89 26.10
N ASP A 102 26.62 6.21 25.92
CA ASP A 102 25.44 6.94 26.37
C ASP A 102 24.50 7.29 25.22
N LEU A 103 25.05 7.38 24.00
CA LEU A 103 24.32 7.61 22.76
C LEU A 103 24.74 6.61 21.69
N LEU A 104 23.78 5.86 21.14
CA LEU A 104 23.98 5.02 19.97
C LEU A 104 23.32 5.68 18.75
N VAL A 105 24.04 5.81 17.64
CA VAL A 105 23.53 6.32 16.37
C VAL A 105 23.76 5.28 15.29
N VAL A 106 22.70 4.58 14.88
CA VAL A 106 22.79 3.45 13.95
C VAL A 106 21.60 3.45 13.00
N ASN A 107 21.85 3.48 11.70
CA ASN A 107 20.85 3.10 10.71
C ASN A 107 21.32 1.84 9.96
N LEU A 108 20.36 0.97 9.68
CA LEU A 108 20.58 -0.39 9.20
C LEU A 108 21.08 -0.42 7.76
N TYR A 109 21.65 -1.55 7.35
CA TYR A 109 21.95 -1.80 5.93
C TYR A 109 20.66 -1.70 5.09
N PRO A 110 20.76 -1.23 3.84
CA PRO A 110 19.60 -0.86 3.03
C PRO A 110 18.94 -2.10 2.38
N PHE A 111 18.59 -3.12 3.18
CA PHE A 111 17.95 -4.35 2.72
C PHE A 111 16.66 -4.07 1.94
N GLU A 112 15.77 -3.24 2.48
CA GLU A 112 14.49 -2.91 1.85
C GLU A 112 14.68 -2.18 0.51
N ALA A 113 15.71 -1.33 0.39
CA ALA A 113 16.06 -0.69 -0.88
C ALA A 113 16.70 -1.67 -1.87
N THR A 114 17.50 -2.62 -1.38
CA THR A 114 18.09 -3.72 -2.16
C THR A 114 16.99 -4.61 -2.76
N LEU A 115 15.96 -4.93 -1.98
CA LEU A 115 14.76 -5.63 -2.43
C LEU A 115 13.99 -4.80 -3.48
N ALA A 116 13.75 -3.52 -3.21
CA ALA A 116 13.04 -2.65 -4.15
C ALA A 116 13.76 -2.51 -5.50
N ALA A 117 15.10 -2.58 -5.50
CA ALA A 117 15.93 -2.56 -6.70
C ALA A 117 15.98 -3.92 -7.45
N GLY A 118 15.37 -4.99 -6.92
CA GLY A 118 15.33 -6.30 -7.56
C GLY A 118 16.71 -6.96 -7.67
N LYS A 119 17.58 -6.76 -6.67
CA LYS A 119 18.91 -7.36 -6.66
C LYS A 119 18.86 -8.89 -6.51
N PRO A 120 19.89 -9.63 -6.97
CA PRO A 120 19.93 -11.08 -6.84
C PRO A 120 19.90 -11.54 -5.37
N PRO A 121 19.41 -12.75 -5.07
CA PRO A 121 19.28 -13.25 -3.69
C PRO A 121 20.58 -13.17 -2.86
N ALA A 122 21.73 -13.46 -3.46
CA ALA A 122 23.02 -13.35 -2.77
C ALA A 122 23.32 -11.91 -2.28
N GLU A 123 23.00 -10.89 -3.08
CA GLU A 123 23.18 -9.48 -2.69
C GLU A 123 22.18 -9.06 -1.61
N CYS A 124 20.95 -9.59 -1.65
CA CYS A 124 19.97 -9.41 -0.56
C CYS A 124 20.49 -9.99 0.75
N ILE A 125 21.08 -11.19 0.74
CA ILE A 125 21.66 -11.84 1.92
C ILE A 125 22.79 -11.00 2.52
N GLU A 126 23.71 -10.46 1.72
CA GLU A 126 24.80 -9.61 2.22
C GLU A 126 24.29 -8.29 2.84
N ASN A 127 23.08 -7.84 2.46
CA ASN A 127 22.47 -6.63 3.02
C ASN A 127 21.64 -6.89 4.29
N ILE A 128 21.62 -8.12 4.82
CA ILE A 128 21.03 -8.43 6.13
C ILE A 128 22.02 -8.01 7.22
N ASP A 129 21.69 -6.95 7.94
CA ASP A 129 22.50 -6.43 9.04
C ASP A 129 22.32 -7.28 10.31
N ILE A 130 23.42 -7.67 10.93
CA ILE A 130 23.44 -8.42 12.20
C ILE A 130 23.83 -7.51 13.37
N GLY A 131 24.93 -6.76 13.21
CA GLY A 131 25.48 -5.91 14.25
C GLY A 131 24.58 -4.71 14.56
N GLY A 132 23.99 -4.10 13.54
CA GLY A 132 23.08 -2.96 13.67
C GLY A 132 21.87 -3.28 14.56
N PRO A 133 21.03 -4.29 14.22
CA PRO A 133 19.89 -4.66 15.05
C PRO A 133 20.29 -5.10 16.45
N ALA A 134 21.42 -5.80 16.62
CA ALA A 134 21.92 -6.19 17.93
C ALA A 134 22.23 -4.97 18.82
N MET A 135 22.95 -3.98 18.29
CA MET A 135 23.26 -2.73 19.02
C MET A 135 22.01 -1.91 19.30
N ILE A 136 21.12 -1.75 18.31
CA ILE A 136 19.86 -1.00 18.45
C ILE A 136 19.02 -1.59 19.58
N ARG A 137 18.83 -2.91 19.59
CA ARG A 137 18.05 -3.60 20.63
C ARG A 137 18.71 -3.49 22.00
N ALA A 138 20.05 -3.55 22.06
CA ALA A 138 20.81 -3.39 23.30
C ALA A 138 20.61 -1.99 23.92
N ALA A 139 20.80 -0.94 23.12
CA ALA A 139 20.60 0.44 23.56
C ALA A 139 19.13 0.74 23.92
N ALA A 140 18.18 0.28 23.09
CA ALA A 140 16.75 0.47 23.34
C ALA A 140 16.26 -0.25 24.60
N LYS A 141 16.80 -1.44 24.89
CA LYS A 141 16.53 -2.15 26.15
C LYS A 141 16.99 -1.31 27.35
N ASN A 142 18.18 -0.71 27.27
CA ASN A 142 18.78 0.08 28.34
C ASN A 142 18.47 1.57 28.25
N HIS A 143 17.27 1.95 27.80
CA HIS A 143 16.89 3.34 27.54
C HIS A 143 16.80 4.21 28.80
N GLU A 144 16.85 3.62 29.99
CA GLU A 144 17.00 4.39 31.23
C GLU A 144 18.33 5.15 31.24
N ASP A 145 19.38 4.57 30.67
CA ASP A 145 20.73 5.15 30.65
C ASP A 145 21.19 5.61 29.26
N VAL A 146 20.71 4.95 28.19
CA VAL A 146 21.23 5.10 26.82
C VAL A 146 20.19 5.67 25.87
N ALA A 147 20.56 6.68 25.08
CA ALA A 147 19.75 7.16 23.95
C ALA A 147 20.10 6.39 22.67
N VAL A 148 19.11 6.05 21.84
CA VAL A 148 19.30 5.34 20.58
C VAL A 148 18.66 6.08 19.41
N VAL A 149 19.42 6.38 18.38
CA VAL A 149 18.98 7.12 17.19
C VAL A 149 19.08 6.20 15.99
N VAL A 150 17.92 5.90 15.39
CA VAL A 150 17.82 5.01 14.22
C VAL A 150 17.47 5.72 12.91
N ASP A 151 17.30 7.03 12.97
CA ASP A 151 16.79 7.86 11.87
C ASP A 151 17.42 9.25 11.93
N VAL A 152 17.88 9.74 10.79
CA VAL A 152 18.50 11.07 10.62
C VAL A 152 17.55 12.19 11.04
N ALA A 153 16.24 11.98 10.92
CA ALA A 153 15.23 12.97 11.32
C ALA A 153 15.25 13.30 12.82
N ASP A 154 15.80 12.42 13.67
CA ASP A 154 15.87 12.65 15.11
C ASP A 154 17.12 13.43 15.54
N TYR A 155 18.09 13.69 14.64
CA TYR A 155 19.34 14.39 14.99
C TYR A 155 19.08 15.76 15.63
N ALA A 156 18.23 16.57 15.01
CA ALA A 156 17.87 17.89 15.53
C ALA A 156 17.19 17.82 16.90
N THR A 157 16.33 16.82 17.12
CA THR A 157 15.65 16.64 18.41
C THR A 157 16.64 16.28 19.51
N VAL A 158 17.62 15.42 19.21
CA VAL A 158 18.66 15.03 20.17
C VAL A 158 19.58 16.22 20.51
N LEU A 159 20.01 17.00 19.52
CA LEU A 159 20.82 18.19 19.78
C LEU A 159 20.06 19.22 20.63
N ALA A 160 18.77 19.44 20.35
CA ALA A 160 17.93 20.34 21.13
C ALA A 160 17.79 19.88 22.59
N ASP A 161 17.66 18.57 22.82
CA ASP A 161 17.56 18.01 24.17
C ASP A 161 18.88 18.18 24.95
N LEU A 162 20.02 17.94 24.29
CA LEU A 162 21.35 18.19 24.84
C LEU A 162 21.56 19.67 25.20
N ASP A 163 21.08 20.59 24.38
CA ASP A 163 21.19 22.03 24.63
C ASP A 163 20.30 22.49 25.79
N ALA A 164 19.10 21.93 25.91
CA ALA A 164 18.17 22.26 26.97
C ALA A 164 18.62 21.73 28.35
N HIS A 165 19.43 20.66 28.39
CA HIS A 165 19.76 19.94 29.62
C HIS A 165 21.27 19.78 29.86
N ASP A 166 22.09 20.74 29.41
CA ASP A 166 23.54 20.80 29.68
C ASP A 166 24.29 19.50 29.33
N GLY A 167 24.07 19.02 28.10
CA GLY A 167 24.68 17.79 27.58
C GLY A 167 24.01 16.49 28.07
N ALA A 168 22.86 16.57 28.71
CA ALA A 168 22.02 15.42 29.03
C ALA A 168 20.82 15.28 28.09
N ILE A 169 20.27 14.07 28.00
CA ILE A 169 19.02 13.77 27.29
C ILE A 169 17.96 13.45 28.35
N ALA A 170 16.71 13.82 28.12
CA ALA A 170 15.60 13.50 29.02
C ALA A 170 15.11 12.05 28.84
N LEU A 171 14.63 11.43 29.93
CA LEU A 171 14.09 10.07 29.93
C LEU A 171 12.90 9.94 28.97
N ALA A 172 12.07 10.98 28.87
CA ALA A 172 10.97 11.02 27.90
C ALA A 172 11.47 10.88 26.45
N THR A 173 12.55 11.59 26.10
CA THR A 173 13.20 11.48 24.79
C THR A 173 13.79 10.09 24.58
N ARG A 174 14.52 9.54 25.57
CA ARG A 174 15.10 8.17 25.48
C ARG A 174 14.02 7.11 25.30
N ARG A 175 12.91 7.19 26.02
CA ARG A 175 11.76 6.27 25.88
C ARG A 175 11.13 6.33 24.49
N ARG A 176 10.92 7.54 23.95
CA ARG A 176 10.40 7.71 22.58
C ARG A 176 11.35 7.10 21.54
N LEU A 177 12.64 7.37 21.68
CA LEU A 177 13.68 6.84 20.83
C LEU A 177 13.78 5.30 20.90
N ALA A 178 13.69 4.72 22.09
CA ALA A 178 13.68 3.27 22.30
C ALA A 178 12.45 2.58 21.68
N GLN A 179 11.25 3.19 21.81
CA GLN A 179 10.04 2.69 21.15
C GLN A 179 10.20 2.69 19.63
N LYS A 180 10.72 3.79 19.05
CA LYS A 180 11.00 3.90 17.62
C LYS A 180 12.04 2.87 17.17
N ALA A 181 13.09 2.65 17.95
CA ALA A 181 14.14 1.67 17.68
C ALA A 181 13.60 0.24 17.57
N PHE A 182 12.78 -0.22 18.53
CA PHE A 182 12.18 -1.56 18.46
C PHE A 182 11.18 -1.69 17.30
N ALA A 183 10.39 -0.65 17.02
CA ALA A 183 9.48 -0.65 15.87
C ALA A 183 10.24 -0.72 14.53
N ARG A 184 11.40 -0.05 14.45
CA ARG A 184 12.24 -0.09 13.25
C ARG A 184 12.82 -1.48 13.01
N THR A 185 13.37 -2.13 14.04
CA THR A 185 13.89 -3.50 13.91
C THR A 185 12.77 -4.51 13.62
N ALA A 186 11.59 -4.34 14.20
CA ALA A 186 10.44 -5.20 13.90
C ALA A 186 10.02 -5.10 12.43
N SER A 187 10.02 -3.89 11.86
CA SER A 187 9.69 -3.70 10.44
C SER A 187 10.78 -4.25 9.51
N TYR A 188 12.05 -4.10 9.89
CA TYR A 188 13.19 -4.64 9.15
C TYR A 188 13.18 -6.17 9.10
N ASP A 189 12.97 -6.81 10.25
CA ASP A 189 12.88 -8.28 10.35
C ASP A 189 11.65 -8.82 9.63
N ALA A 190 10.52 -8.10 9.63
CA ALA A 190 9.34 -8.47 8.84
C ALA A 190 9.66 -8.49 7.34
N ALA A 191 10.37 -7.48 6.82
CA ALA A 191 10.78 -7.44 5.41
C ALA A 191 11.70 -8.62 5.04
N ILE A 192 12.66 -8.96 5.91
CA ILE A 192 13.57 -10.10 5.71
C ILE A 192 12.78 -11.41 5.75
N ALA A 193 11.90 -11.60 6.73
CA ALA A 193 11.11 -12.81 6.89
C ALA A 193 10.18 -13.05 5.69
N THR A 194 9.48 -12.01 5.22
CA THR A 194 8.62 -12.09 4.03
C THR A 194 9.43 -12.43 2.78
N TRP A 195 10.60 -11.79 2.57
CA TRP A 195 11.45 -12.11 1.43
C TRP A 195 11.96 -13.56 1.47
N LEU A 196 12.53 -14.01 2.59
CA LEU A 196 13.00 -15.38 2.77
C LEU A 196 11.89 -16.42 2.58
N ALA A 197 10.66 -16.11 2.98
CA ALA A 197 9.51 -17.00 2.75
C ALA A 197 9.23 -17.19 1.25
N GLY A 198 9.37 -16.12 0.45
CA GLY A 198 9.20 -16.16 -1.01
C GLY A 198 10.30 -16.90 -1.77
N GLU A 199 11.51 -17.03 -1.20
CA GLU A 199 12.61 -17.81 -1.79
C GLU A 199 12.44 -19.33 -1.63
N ILE A 200 11.45 -19.78 -0.83
CA ILE A 200 11.21 -21.20 -0.57
C ILE A 200 10.04 -21.68 -1.42
N ALA A 201 10.32 -22.62 -2.33
CA ALA A 201 9.30 -23.24 -3.17
C ALA A 201 8.19 -23.90 -2.33
N ALA A 202 6.97 -23.87 -2.85
CA ALA A 202 5.87 -24.64 -2.28
C ALA A 202 6.14 -26.15 -2.40
N PRO A 203 5.69 -26.98 -1.43
CA PRO A 203 5.77 -28.43 -1.56
C PRO A 203 5.11 -28.92 -2.84
N GLU A 204 5.59 -30.04 -3.38
CA GLU A 204 5.00 -30.64 -4.58
C GLU A 204 3.49 -30.89 -4.38
N GLY A 205 2.69 -30.46 -5.35
CA GLY A 205 1.22 -30.54 -5.29
C GLY A 205 0.54 -29.43 -4.50
N GLN A 206 1.26 -28.44 -3.95
CA GLN A 206 0.69 -27.27 -3.28
C GLN A 206 0.94 -26.00 -4.10
N ALA A 207 -0.12 -25.20 -4.32
CA ALA A 207 -0.01 -23.91 -5.00
C ALA A 207 0.59 -22.81 -4.11
N PHE A 208 0.53 -22.97 -2.79
CA PHE A 208 0.95 -21.97 -1.81
C PHE A 208 1.61 -22.62 -0.60
N ARG A 209 2.65 -21.98 -0.05
CA ARG A 209 3.29 -22.37 1.20
C ARG A 209 3.06 -21.30 2.25
N ALA A 210 2.19 -21.59 3.21
CA ALA A 210 2.00 -20.73 4.38
C ALA A 210 3.22 -20.84 5.31
N PRO A 211 3.96 -19.75 5.60
CA PRO A 211 4.98 -19.77 6.63
C PRO A 211 4.35 -19.92 8.02
N THR A 212 5.07 -20.56 8.95
CA THR A 212 4.60 -20.75 10.33
C THR A 212 4.45 -19.42 11.09
N PHE A 213 5.28 -18.43 10.74
CA PHE A 213 5.23 -17.09 11.30
C PHE A 213 5.08 -16.08 10.17
N GLN A 214 4.20 -15.11 10.36
CA GLN A 214 3.91 -14.09 9.38
C GLN A 214 3.90 -12.72 10.08
N ALA A 215 4.59 -11.73 9.50
CA ALA A 215 4.76 -10.41 10.07
C ALA A 215 4.55 -9.33 9.00
N LEU A 216 3.95 -8.20 9.40
CA LEU A 216 3.74 -7.04 8.54
C LEU A 216 4.38 -5.81 9.16
N GLY A 217 5.42 -5.29 8.51
CA GLY A 217 6.14 -4.08 8.89
C GLY A 217 5.78 -2.88 8.02
N GLY A 218 6.00 -1.67 8.52
CA GLY A 218 5.76 -0.46 7.74
C GLY A 218 6.32 0.81 8.35
N THR A 219 6.47 1.83 7.51
CA THR A 219 6.90 3.18 7.89
C THR A 219 5.71 4.13 7.88
N LEU A 220 5.59 4.98 8.89
CA LEU A 220 4.49 5.96 8.96
C LEU A 220 4.61 6.94 7.79
N ALA A 221 3.60 6.99 6.93
CA ALA A 221 3.50 7.98 5.87
C ALA A 221 2.84 9.26 6.39
N GLN A 222 1.73 9.12 7.11
CA GLN A 222 1.05 10.24 7.76
C GLN A 222 0.15 9.75 8.91
N GLY A 223 0.00 10.57 9.95
CA GLY A 223 -1.14 10.44 10.87
C GLY A 223 -2.43 10.80 10.13
N LEU A 224 -3.57 10.26 10.55
CA LEU A 224 -4.86 10.62 9.97
C LEU A 224 -5.73 11.29 11.03
N ARG A 225 -6.57 12.22 10.58
CA ARG A 225 -7.50 12.95 11.47
C ARG A 225 -8.40 12.00 12.27
N TYR A 226 -8.87 10.93 11.63
CA TYR A 226 -9.64 9.83 12.22
C TYR A 226 -9.65 8.63 11.24
N GLY A 227 -10.18 7.49 11.68
CA GLY A 227 -10.38 6.27 10.88
C GLY A 227 -11.59 6.35 9.96
N GLU A 228 -12.34 5.27 9.80
CA GLU A 228 -13.58 5.30 9.02
C GLU A 228 -14.61 6.28 9.61
N ASN A 229 -14.57 6.43 10.94
CA ASN A 229 -15.49 7.27 11.70
C ASN A 229 -14.74 8.25 12.63
N PRO A 230 -15.28 9.45 12.93
CA PRO A 230 -14.58 10.50 13.69
C PRO A 230 -14.02 10.14 15.06
N HIS A 231 -14.61 9.15 15.76
CA HIS A 231 -14.16 8.72 17.08
C HIS A 231 -13.02 7.70 17.04
N MET A 232 -12.68 7.18 15.85
CA MET A 232 -11.62 6.20 15.65
C MET A 232 -10.32 6.94 15.30
N ARG A 233 -9.20 6.59 15.92
CA ARG A 233 -7.88 7.13 15.55
C ARG A 233 -7.30 6.30 14.41
N ALA A 234 -6.57 6.92 13.49
CA ALA A 234 -5.94 6.19 12.39
C ALA A 234 -4.61 6.82 11.95
N ALA A 235 -3.84 6.03 11.21
CA ALA A 235 -2.57 6.42 10.60
C ALA A 235 -2.37 5.59 9.33
N PHE A 236 -1.65 6.14 8.37
CA PHE A 236 -1.34 5.48 7.10
C PHE A 236 0.14 5.08 7.09
N TYR A 237 0.42 3.82 6.77
CA TYR A 237 1.76 3.25 6.73
C TYR A 237 2.09 2.72 5.33
N ARG A 238 3.35 2.83 4.93
CA ARG A 238 3.91 2.20 3.72
C ARG A 238 4.66 0.94 4.09
N THR A 239 4.39 -0.14 3.38
CA THR A 239 5.14 -1.39 3.51
C THR A 239 6.49 -1.28 2.80
N ALA A 240 7.43 -2.15 3.19
CA ALA A 240 8.69 -2.33 2.46
C ALA A 240 8.47 -3.14 1.17
N GLY A 241 9.47 -3.13 0.28
CA GLY A 241 9.51 -3.93 -0.95
C GLY A 241 9.34 -3.11 -2.23
N LYS A 242 9.06 -3.80 -3.34
CA LYS A 242 8.92 -3.18 -4.66
C LYS A 242 7.72 -2.22 -4.66
N PRO A 243 7.92 -0.91 -4.93
CA PRO A 243 6.82 0.04 -4.96
C PRO A 243 5.81 -0.33 -6.05
N ARG A 244 4.53 -0.39 -5.68
CA ARG A 244 3.41 -0.49 -6.62
C ARG A 244 2.83 0.91 -6.84
N PRO A 245 2.64 1.37 -8.09
CA PRO A 245 1.95 2.62 -8.35
C PRO A 245 0.53 2.58 -7.77
N GLY A 246 0.16 3.58 -6.96
CA GLY A 246 -1.12 3.62 -6.27
C GLY A 246 -1.16 4.69 -5.19
N VAL A 247 -2.18 4.67 -4.34
CA VAL A 247 -2.40 5.70 -3.32
C VAL A 247 -1.21 5.86 -2.36
N ALA A 248 -0.48 4.76 -2.09
CA ALA A 248 0.67 4.76 -1.19
C ALA A 248 1.90 5.49 -1.74
N THR A 249 2.06 5.48 -3.06
CA THR A 249 3.20 6.07 -3.78
C THR A 249 2.83 7.40 -4.45
N ALA A 250 1.54 7.76 -4.46
CA ALA A 250 1.06 8.98 -5.09
C ALA A 250 1.54 10.25 -4.38
N ARG A 251 1.83 11.27 -5.19
CA ARG A 251 2.11 12.64 -4.74
C ARG A 251 0.82 13.46 -4.78
N GLN A 252 0.50 14.12 -3.68
CA GLN A 252 -0.59 15.06 -3.63
C GLN A 252 -0.14 16.43 -4.14
N LEU A 253 -0.74 16.91 -5.24
CA LEU A 253 -0.43 18.21 -5.86
C LEU A 253 -1.29 19.35 -5.33
N GLN A 254 -2.51 19.03 -4.88
CA GLN A 254 -3.51 20.02 -4.47
C GLN A 254 -4.42 19.45 -3.38
N GLY A 255 -5.08 20.36 -2.64
CA GLY A 255 -6.21 20.04 -1.78
C GLY A 255 -5.84 19.78 -0.31
N LYS A 256 -6.85 19.40 0.46
CA LYS A 256 -6.72 19.08 1.90
C LYS A 256 -6.05 17.73 2.12
N GLU A 257 -5.57 17.49 3.34
CA GLU A 257 -5.12 16.17 3.78
C GLU A 257 -6.15 15.07 3.45
N LEU A 258 -5.66 13.90 3.05
CA LEU A 258 -6.48 12.72 2.76
C LEU A 258 -7.00 12.11 4.06
N SER A 259 -8.30 11.81 4.10
CA SER A 259 -8.91 11.02 5.18
C SER A 259 -8.67 9.51 4.98
N TYR A 260 -8.96 8.70 6.00
CA TYR A 260 -8.95 7.23 5.88
C TYR A 260 -9.81 6.74 4.71
N ASN A 261 -11.05 7.23 4.60
CA ASN A 261 -11.96 6.84 3.53
C ASN A 261 -11.47 7.34 2.17
N ASN A 262 -10.82 8.51 2.10
CA ASN A 262 -10.21 8.95 0.84
C ASN A 262 -9.10 7.99 0.39
N LEU A 263 -8.25 7.52 1.31
CA LEU A 263 -7.20 6.55 0.98
C LEU A 263 -7.80 5.24 0.47
N ASN A 264 -8.77 4.68 1.20
CA ASN A 264 -9.44 3.42 0.86
C ASN A 264 -10.19 3.48 -0.48
N ASP A 265 -10.98 4.54 -0.70
CA ASP A 265 -11.75 4.71 -1.94
C ASP A 265 -10.83 5.02 -3.13
N THR A 266 -9.72 5.74 -2.92
CA THR A 266 -8.72 6.02 -3.96
C THR A 266 -8.01 4.75 -4.39
N ASP A 267 -7.65 3.89 -3.44
CA ASP A 267 -7.04 2.59 -3.74
C ASP A 267 -7.99 1.72 -4.58
N ALA A 268 -9.26 1.61 -4.16
CA ALA A 268 -10.28 0.89 -4.91
C ALA A 268 -10.48 1.45 -6.33
N ALA A 269 -10.53 2.77 -6.48
CA ALA A 269 -10.69 3.41 -7.80
C ALA A 269 -9.46 3.18 -8.69
N TYR A 270 -8.26 3.29 -8.13
CA TYR A 270 -7.01 3.20 -8.90
C TYR A 270 -6.67 1.76 -9.30
N GLU A 271 -6.93 0.78 -8.44
CA GLU A 271 -6.80 -0.65 -8.80
C GLU A 271 -7.81 -1.03 -9.89
N ALA A 272 -9.05 -0.50 -9.84
CA ALA A 272 -10.05 -0.75 -10.87
C ALA A 272 -9.69 -0.11 -12.23
N VAL A 273 -9.21 1.14 -12.25
CA VAL A 273 -8.85 1.81 -13.51
C VAL A 273 -7.59 1.22 -14.14
N SER A 274 -6.72 0.62 -13.32
CA SER A 274 -5.49 -0.06 -13.76
C SER A 274 -5.74 -1.35 -14.54
N GLU A 275 -6.94 -1.90 -14.52
CA GLU A 275 -7.33 -3.05 -15.36
C GLU A 275 -7.46 -2.69 -16.85
N PHE A 276 -7.48 -1.39 -17.18
CA PHE A 276 -7.69 -0.89 -18.54
C PHE A 276 -6.39 -0.36 -19.13
N ASP A 277 -5.89 -1.06 -20.14
CA ASP A 277 -4.64 -0.70 -20.83
C ASP A 277 -4.76 0.71 -21.47
N PRO A 278 -3.94 1.69 -21.03
CA PRO A 278 -3.98 3.04 -21.56
C PRO A 278 -3.57 3.12 -23.03
N ALA A 279 -2.89 2.11 -23.59
CA ALA A 279 -2.63 2.04 -25.03
C ALA A 279 -3.88 1.68 -25.84
N ARG A 280 -4.83 0.95 -25.24
CA ARG A 280 -6.09 0.54 -25.89
C ARG A 280 -7.13 1.65 -25.87
N SER A 281 -7.36 2.27 -24.73
CA SER A 281 -8.47 3.20 -24.51
C SER A 281 -8.18 4.19 -23.39
N ALA A 282 -8.86 5.34 -23.41
CA ALA A 282 -8.96 6.19 -22.23
C ALA A 282 -10.04 5.60 -21.32
N ALA A 283 -9.74 5.41 -20.04
CA ALA A 283 -10.68 4.83 -19.07
C ALA A 283 -10.80 5.69 -17.83
N VAL A 284 -12.03 5.76 -17.31
CA VAL A 284 -12.36 6.48 -16.08
C VAL A 284 -13.21 5.60 -15.18
N VAL A 285 -12.85 5.56 -13.91
CA VAL A 285 -13.62 4.90 -12.83
C VAL A 285 -14.03 5.96 -11.82
N ILE A 286 -15.31 5.98 -11.47
CA ILE A 286 -15.87 6.80 -10.39
C ILE A 286 -16.27 5.86 -9.25
N VAL A 287 -15.69 6.07 -8.06
CA VAL A 287 -15.93 5.26 -6.85
C VAL A 287 -16.57 6.10 -5.76
N LYS A 288 -17.42 5.45 -4.95
CA LYS A 288 -17.87 5.94 -3.65
C LYS A 288 -18.02 4.77 -2.69
N HIS A 289 -17.44 4.90 -1.49
CA HIS A 289 -17.48 3.83 -0.46
C HIS A 289 -16.94 2.49 -0.99
N ALA A 290 -15.76 2.54 -1.60
CA ALA A 290 -15.03 1.43 -2.19
C ALA A 290 -15.79 0.61 -3.25
N ASN A 291 -16.88 1.15 -3.80
CA ASN A 291 -17.64 0.56 -4.90
C ASN A 291 -17.65 1.49 -6.12
N PRO A 292 -17.41 0.96 -7.34
CA PRO A 292 -17.64 1.71 -8.56
C PRO A 292 -19.12 2.11 -8.68
N CYS A 293 -19.40 3.40 -8.88
CA CYS A 293 -20.73 3.87 -9.28
C CYS A 293 -20.83 4.11 -10.79
N GLY A 294 -19.69 4.23 -11.49
CA GLY A 294 -19.64 4.29 -12.94
C GLY A 294 -18.23 4.05 -13.47
N VAL A 295 -18.12 3.29 -14.56
CA VAL A 295 -16.86 3.00 -15.25
C VAL A 295 -17.11 3.11 -16.75
N ALA A 296 -16.16 3.68 -17.50
CA ALA A 296 -16.24 3.68 -18.96
C ALA A 296 -14.87 3.81 -19.62
N GLU A 297 -14.78 3.25 -20.82
CA GLU A 297 -13.77 3.54 -21.82
C GLU A 297 -14.29 4.61 -22.82
N GLY A 298 -13.38 5.33 -23.47
CA GLY A 298 -13.70 6.35 -24.47
C GLY A 298 -12.48 6.71 -25.33
N ALA A 299 -12.68 7.53 -26.37
CA ALA A 299 -11.59 8.02 -27.21
C ALA A 299 -10.71 9.04 -26.46
N SER A 300 -11.31 9.78 -25.51
CA SER A 300 -10.63 10.72 -24.61
C SER A 300 -11.07 10.52 -23.16
N LEU A 301 -10.28 11.05 -22.22
CA LEU A 301 -10.62 10.99 -20.79
C LEU A 301 -11.91 11.78 -20.48
N ARG A 302 -12.17 12.86 -21.22
CA ARG A 302 -13.42 13.61 -21.12
C ARG A 302 -14.62 12.74 -21.49
N GLU A 303 -14.57 12.08 -22.64
CA GLU A 303 -15.65 11.21 -23.11
C GLU A 303 -15.88 10.03 -22.13
N ALA A 304 -14.80 9.38 -21.71
CA ALA A 304 -14.87 8.31 -20.72
C ALA A 304 -15.49 8.80 -19.40
N TYR A 305 -15.12 9.98 -18.91
CA TYR A 305 -15.73 10.56 -17.70
C TYR A 305 -17.23 10.83 -17.86
N GLU A 306 -17.66 11.48 -18.96
CA GLU A 306 -19.07 11.77 -19.23
C GLU A 306 -19.92 10.49 -19.28
N ARG A 307 -19.36 9.43 -19.88
CA ARG A 307 -20.01 8.12 -19.98
C ARG A 307 -20.06 7.38 -18.65
N ALA A 308 -18.98 7.40 -17.86
CA ALA A 308 -18.94 6.83 -16.52
C ALA A 308 -19.93 7.54 -15.59
N LEU A 309 -19.96 8.87 -15.64
CA LEU A 309 -20.88 9.70 -14.86
C LEU A 309 -22.35 9.39 -15.17
N ARG A 310 -22.68 9.14 -16.44
CA ARG A 310 -24.05 8.81 -16.87
C ARG A 310 -24.61 7.55 -16.21
N CYS A 311 -23.76 6.62 -15.77
CA CYS A 311 -24.18 5.39 -15.09
C CYS A 311 -24.96 5.66 -13.80
N ASP A 312 -24.49 6.60 -12.96
CA ASP A 312 -25.14 6.96 -11.70
C ASP A 312 -24.66 8.37 -11.26
N PRO A 313 -25.22 9.44 -11.86
CA PRO A 313 -24.77 10.81 -11.58
C PRO A 313 -25.05 11.25 -10.14
N VAL A 314 -26.05 10.65 -9.49
CA VAL A 314 -26.39 10.94 -8.09
C VAL A 314 -25.32 10.37 -7.15
N SER A 315 -24.93 9.11 -7.34
CA SER A 315 -23.89 8.50 -6.51
C SER A 315 -22.52 9.09 -6.79
N ALA A 316 -22.24 9.55 -8.01
CA ALA A 316 -20.96 10.19 -8.37
C ALA A 316 -20.67 11.48 -7.58
N PHE A 317 -21.70 12.15 -7.03
CA PHE A 317 -21.52 13.33 -6.21
C PHE A 317 -20.74 13.02 -4.92
N GLY A 318 -19.59 13.69 -4.74
CA GLY A 318 -18.64 13.43 -3.66
C GLY A 318 -17.81 12.16 -3.86
N GLY A 319 -17.79 11.62 -5.09
CA GLY A 319 -16.99 10.45 -5.43
C GLY A 319 -15.51 10.75 -5.63
N ILE A 320 -14.79 9.69 -5.92
CA ILE A 320 -13.38 9.68 -6.31
C ILE A 320 -13.28 9.30 -7.78
N VAL A 321 -12.50 10.05 -8.54
CA VAL A 321 -12.30 9.83 -9.97
C VAL A 321 -10.88 9.33 -10.21
N ALA A 322 -10.75 8.13 -10.78
CA ALA A 322 -9.49 7.56 -11.21
C ALA A 322 -9.42 7.50 -12.74
N LEU A 323 -8.26 7.84 -13.31
CA LEU A 323 -8.02 7.89 -14.75
C LEU A 323 -6.83 7.01 -15.13
N ASN A 324 -6.88 6.31 -16.26
CA ASN A 324 -5.76 5.47 -16.71
C ASN A 324 -4.69 6.24 -17.53
N ARG A 325 -4.95 7.49 -17.92
CA ARG A 325 -4.02 8.35 -18.69
C ARG A 325 -3.76 9.66 -17.96
N ILE A 326 -2.79 10.42 -18.46
CA ILE A 326 -2.45 11.77 -17.97
C ILE A 326 -3.71 12.65 -18.00
N LEU A 327 -4.05 13.26 -16.87
CA LEU A 327 -5.19 14.16 -16.77
C LEU A 327 -4.93 15.43 -17.60
N ASP A 328 -5.74 15.63 -18.63
CA ASP A 328 -5.72 16.82 -19.49
C ASP A 328 -6.73 17.90 -19.04
N ALA A 329 -6.62 19.08 -19.66
CA ALA A 329 -7.47 20.23 -19.34
C ALA A 329 -8.97 20.00 -19.65
N GLU A 330 -9.30 19.22 -20.68
CA GLU A 330 -10.70 19.00 -21.07
C GLU A 330 -11.43 18.11 -20.07
N ALA A 331 -10.80 16.99 -19.70
CA ALA A 331 -11.29 16.11 -18.65
C ALA A 331 -11.33 16.84 -17.30
N ALA A 332 -10.29 17.60 -16.95
CA ALA A 332 -10.25 18.36 -15.71
C ALA A 332 -11.42 19.36 -15.59
N ARG A 333 -11.71 20.14 -16.65
CA ARG A 333 -12.86 21.07 -16.66
C ARG A 333 -14.17 20.33 -16.40
N LYS A 334 -14.36 19.18 -17.02
CA LYS A 334 -15.59 18.42 -16.89
C LYS A 334 -15.76 17.82 -15.50
N ILE A 335 -14.69 17.29 -14.92
CA ILE A 335 -14.72 16.69 -13.57
C ILE A 335 -15.07 17.75 -12.51
N VAL A 336 -14.50 18.96 -12.60
CA VAL A 336 -14.72 20.01 -11.58
C VAL A 336 -16.11 20.69 -11.65
N GLU A 337 -16.95 20.34 -12.64
CA GLU A 337 -18.36 20.74 -12.67
C GLU A 337 -19.16 20.07 -11.55
N ILE A 338 -18.73 18.89 -11.10
CA ILE A 338 -19.39 18.12 -10.04
C ILE A 338 -18.51 18.17 -8.79
N PHE A 339 -19.15 18.07 -7.62
CA PHE A 339 -18.41 17.91 -6.38
C PHE A 339 -17.67 16.56 -6.39
N THR A 340 -16.34 16.62 -6.41
CA THR A 340 -15.43 15.47 -6.37
C THR A 340 -14.50 15.63 -5.17
N GLU A 341 -14.26 14.55 -4.43
CA GLU A 341 -13.37 14.57 -3.26
C GLU A 341 -11.90 14.44 -3.67
N VAL A 342 -11.61 13.49 -4.56
CA VAL A 342 -10.25 13.13 -5.01
C VAL A 342 -10.25 12.81 -6.51
N ILE A 343 -9.22 13.28 -7.21
CA ILE A 343 -8.83 12.82 -8.55
C ILE A 343 -7.47 12.14 -8.44
N ILE A 344 -7.31 10.96 -9.05
CA ILE A 344 -6.03 10.27 -9.17
C ILE A 344 -5.77 9.84 -10.62
N ALA A 345 -4.55 10.11 -11.10
CA ALA A 345 -4.09 9.73 -12.44
C ALA A 345 -2.60 9.37 -12.42
N PRO A 346 -2.05 8.76 -13.49
CA PRO A 346 -0.61 8.59 -13.63
C PRO A 346 0.13 9.93 -13.50
N ASP A 347 -0.34 10.97 -14.19
CA ASP A 347 0.17 12.33 -14.11
C ASP A 347 -0.93 13.35 -14.50
N ALA A 348 -0.62 14.64 -14.49
CA ALA A 348 -1.52 15.73 -14.91
C ALA A 348 -0.77 16.83 -15.66
N THR A 349 -1.41 17.44 -16.67
CA THR A 349 -0.83 18.63 -17.34
C THR A 349 -0.88 19.85 -16.43
N GLU A 350 -0.03 20.84 -16.68
CA GLU A 350 -0.01 22.09 -15.91
C GLU A 350 -1.36 22.80 -15.95
N GLU A 351 -2.05 22.82 -17.10
CA GLU A 351 -3.38 23.43 -17.18
C GLU A 351 -4.41 22.65 -16.37
N ALA A 352 -4.36 21.32 -16.38
CA ALA A 352 -5.25 20.49 -15.58
C ALA A 352 -5.06 20.74 -14.07
N VAL A 353 -3.81 20.85 -13.62
CA VAL A 353 -3.48 21.22 -12.23
C VAL A 353 -4.07 22.60 -11.89
N ALA A 354 -3.94 23.60 -12.77
CA ALA A 354 -4.49 24.93 -12.55
C ALA A 354 -6.03 24.94 -12.49
N ILE A 355 -6.70 24.15 -13.34
CA ILE A 355 -8.16 23.99 -13.32
C ILE A 355 -8.62 23.37 -12.00
N VAL A 356 -7.98 22.28 -11.58
CA VAL A 356 -8.30 21.60 -10.32
C VAL A 356 -8.00 22.50 -9.11
N ALA A 357 -6.94 23.32 -9.19
CA ALA A 357 -6.58 24.26 -8.14
C ALA A 357 -7.68 25.29 -7.81
N SER A 358 -8.56 25.59 -8.76
CA SER A 358 -9.74 26.46 -8.53
C SER A 358 -10.71 25.90 -7.49
N LYS A 359 -10.69 24.59 -7.21
CA LYS A 359 -11.49 23.91 -6.19
C LYS A 359 -10.64 23.64 -4.95
N LYS A 360 -10.60 24.61 -4.01
CA LYS A 360 -9.74 24.61 -2.81
C LYS A 360 -9.64 23.28 -2.04
N ASN A 361 -10.72 22.50 -1.97
CA ASN A 361 -10.77 21.26 -1.17
C ASN A 361 -10.49 19.98 -1.97
N LEU A 362 -10.56 20.04 -3.30
CA LEU A 362 -10.40 18.88 -4.18
C LEU A 362 -8.95 18.41 -4.14
N ARG A 363 -8.73 17.12 -3.89
CA ARG A 363 -7.38 16.55 -3.92
C ARG A 363 -7.05 16.09 -5.33
N LEU A 364 -5.86 16.44 -5.81
CA LEU A 364 -5.29 15.89 -7.03
C LEU A 364 -4.04 15.07 -6.67
N LEU A 365 -4.06 13.79 -7.04
CA LEU A 365 -2.99 12.85 -6.79
C LEU A 365 -2.39 12.38 -8.12
N THR A 366 -1.06 12.33 -8.20
CA THR A 366 -0.33 11.74 -9.33
C THR A 366 0.47 10.54 -8.86
N ALA A 367 0.24 9.36 -9.44
CA ALA A 367 0.86 8.11 -9.01
C ALA A 367 2.13 7.72 -9.79
N GLY A 368 2.49 8.46 -10.84
CA GLY A 368 3.68 8.23 -11.67
C GLY A 368 3.56 7.07 -12.67
N GLY A 369 2.49 6.28 -12.60
CA GLY A 369 2.22 5.14 -13.48
C GLY A 369 0.98 4.37 -13.02
N LEU A 370 0.53 3.40 -13.81
CA LEU A 370 -0.55 2.49 -13.42
C LEU A 370 -0.03 1.27 -12.68
N ALA A 371 -0.91 0.72 -11.86
CA ALA A 371 -0.65 -0.55 -11.21
C ALA A 371 -0.73 -1.68 -12.26
N ASP A 372 0.15 -2.68 -12.22
CA ASP A 372 0.01 -3.85 -13.11
C ASP A 372 -1.05 -4.80 -12.52
N PRO A 373 -2.20 -5.05 -13.17
CA PRO A 373 -3.24 -5.93 -12.63
C PRO A 373 -2.81 -7.40 -12.54
N ARG A 374 -1.77 -7.82 -13.30
CA ARG A 374 -1.24 -9.20 -13.29
C ARG A 374 -0.19 -9.42 -12.21
N ALA A 375 0.40 -8.34 -11.68
CA ALA A 375 1.48 -8.45 -10.71
C ALA A 375 1.00 -9.20 -9.45
N PRO A 376 1.78 -10.18 -8.96
CA PRO A 376 1.45 -10.90 -7.74
C PRO A 376 1.56 -9.98 -6.52
N GLY A 377 0.97 -10.42 -5.42
CA GLY A 377 1.12 -9.78 -4.10
C GLY A 377 0.11 -10.35 -3.12
N GLU A 378 0.22 -9.93 -1.86
CA GLU A 378 -0.65 -10.40 -0.79
C GLU A 378 -1.75 -9.38 -0.45
N ALA A 379 -2.89 -9.88 0.02
CA ALA A 379 -3.95 -9.11 0.64
C ALA A 379 -4.18 -9.59 2.07
N TRP A 380 -4.29 -8.64 2.99
CA TRP A 380 -4.36 -8.88 4.43
C TRP A 380 -5.68 -8.38 4.99
N ARG A 381 -6.28 -9.17 5.89
CA ARG A 381 -7.53 -8.80 6.58
C ARG A 381 -7.48 -9.20 8.04
N THR A 382 -7.75 -8.26 8.94
CA THR A 382 -7.88 -8.57 10.37
C THR A 382 -9.20 -9.28 10.68
N VAL A 383 -9.17 -10.21 11.62
CA VAL A 383 -10.33 -10.88 12.22
C VAL A 383 -10.22 -10.82 13.74
N ALA A 384 -11.29 -11.14 14.48
CA ALA A 384 -11.24 -11.15 15.94
C ALA A 384 -10.15 -12.13 16.44
N GLY A 385 -9.11 -11.59 17.09
CA GLY A 385 -8.00 -12.38 17.61
C GLY A 385 -6.93 -12.83 16.58
N GLY A 386 -6.99 -12.38 15.32
CA GLY A 386 -6.02 -12.79 14.30
C GLY A 386 -6.11 -12.04 12.98
N PHE A 387 -5.53 -12.61 11.92
CA PHE A 387 -5.56 -12.06 10.57
C PHE A 387 -5.55 -13.18 9.52
N LEU A 388 -6.07 -12.86 8.33
CA LEU A 388 -6.06 -13.69 7.13
C LEU A 388 -5.08 -13.07 6.12
N VAL A 389 -4.35 -13.92 5.40
CA VAL A 389 -3.48 -13.54 4.28
C VAL A 389 -3.84 -14.42 3.09
N GLN A 390 -3.97 -13.80 1.93
CA GLN A 390 -4.23 -14.48 0.67
C GLN A 390 -3.50 -13.77 -0.46
N ASP A 391 -3.41 -14.40 -1.63
CA ASP A 391 -2.99 -13.71 -2.84
C ASP A 391 -4.00 -12.63 -3.24
N ARG A 392 -3.48 -11.59 -3.88
CA ARG A 392 -4.28 -10.63 -4.63
C ARG A 392 -4.97 -11.34 -5.79
N ASP A 393 -6.20 -10.91 -6.10
CA ASP A 393 -6.88 -11.32 -7.31
C ASP A 393 -6.21 -10.65 -8.53
N ASN A 394 -5.24 -11.34 -9.13
CA ASN A 394 -4.47 -10.88 -10.29
C ASN A 394 -4.90 -11.57 -11.61
N ALA A 395 -5.99 -12.34 -11.59
CA ALA A 395 -6.55 -12.91 -12.79
C ALA A 395 -7.24 -11.81 -13.63
N VAL A 396 -7.01 -11.84 -14.94
CA VAL A 396 -7.52 -10.84 -15.88
C VAL A 396 -8.31 -11.52 -17.00
N VAL A 397 -9.47 -10.95 -17.35
CA VAL A 397 -10.42 -11.57 -18.28
C VAL A 397 -9.86 -11.78 -19.70
N ASP A 398 -8.88 -10.97 -20.11
CA ASP A 398 -8.27 -11.08 -21.43
C ASP A 398 -7.43 -12.36 -21.57
N ASP A 399 -6.94 -12.90 -20.45
CA ASP A 399 -6.11 -14.11 -20.41
C ASP A 399 -6.95 -15.37 -20.14
N MET A 400 -8.27 -15.22 -19.91
CA MET A 400 -9.16 -16.33 -19.57
C MET A 400 -9.71 -17.07 -20.81
N PRO A 401 -9.84 -18.41 -20.75
CA PRO A 401 -10.60 -19.14 -21.75
C PRO A 401 -12.09 -18.84 -21.59
N LEU A 402 -12.69 -18.23 -22.62
CA LEU A 402 -14.13 -17.93 -22.64
C LEU A 402 -14.88 -19.00 -23.42
N LYS A 403 -15.83 -19.67 -22.77
CA LYS A 403 -16.64 -20.74 -23.39
C LYS A 403 -18.08 -20.27 -23.64
N VAL A 404 -18.50 -20.24 -24.89
CA VAL A 404 -19.93 -20.05 -25.24
C VAL A 404 -20.69 -21.33 -24.91
N VAL A 405 -21.78 -21.21 -24.15
CA VAL A 405 -22.56 -22.37 -23.66
C VAL A 405 -24.01 -22.39 -24.11
N THR A 406 -24.51 -21.30 -24.69
CA THR A 406 -25.85 -21.17 -25.29
C THR A 406 -25.83 -21.46 -26.79
N LYS A 407 -27.01 -21.66 -27.37
CA LYS A 407 -27.22 -21.80 -28.82
C LYS A 407 -26.80 -20.55 -29.59
N ARG A 408 -27.11 -19.36 -29.05
CA ARG A 408 -26.70 -18.08 -29.63
C ARG A 408 -25.31 -17.74 -29.14
N ALA A 409 -24.39 -17.46 -30.07
CA ALA A 409 -23.10 -16.87 -29.75
C ALA A 409 -23.24 -15.35 -29.53
N PRO A 410 -22.40 -14.73 -28.68
CA PRO A 410 -22.34 -13.28 -28.61
C PRO A 410 -21.79 -12.71 -29.92
N THR A 411 -22.26 -11.52 -30.31
CA THR A 411 -21.59 -10.74 -31.36
C THR A 411 -20.21 -10.25 -30.86
N GLU A 412 -19.34 -9.78 -31.76
CA GLU A 412 -18.04 -9.21 -31.37
C GLU A 412 -18.20 -8.00 -30.40
N ALA A 413 -19.20 -7.16 -30.64
CA ALA A 413 -19.51 -6.03 -29.75
C ALA A 413 -19.98 -6.51 -28.37
N GLU A 414 -20.89 -7.49 -28.32
CA GLU A 414 -21.32 -8.10 -27.07
C GLU A 414 -20.13 -8.75 -26.34
N LEU A 415 -19.25 -9.46 -27.04
CA LEU A 415 -18.10 -10.11 -26.43
C LEU A 415 -17.11 -9.10 -25.84
N ALA A 416 -16.87 -7.97 -26.53
CA ALA A 416 -16.06 -6.87 -26.02
C ALA A 416 -16.68 -6.27 -24.75
N ASP A 417 -17.98 -6.01 -24.76
CA ASP A 417 -18.71 -5.50 -23.59
C ASP A 417 -18.75 -6.51 -22.45
N LEU A 418 -18.81 -7.81 -22.71
CA LEU A 418 -18.78 -8.86 -21.68
C LEU A 418 -17.42 -8.85 -20.98
N ARG A 419 -16.32 -8.73 -21.73
CA ARG A 419 -14.98 -8.58 -21.13
C ARG A 419 -14.88 -7.29 -20.32
N PHE A 420 -15.40 -6.18 -20.83
CA PHE A 420 -15.47 -4.92 -20.09
C PHE A 420 -16.24 -5.08 -18.77
N ALA A 421 -17.46 -5.62 -18.83
CA ALA A 421 -18.33 -5.77 -17.66
C ALA A 421 -17.72 -6.71 -16.61
N PHE A 422 -17.09 -7.81 -17.05
CA PHE A 422 -16.47 -8.77 -16.14
C PHE A 422 -15.22 -8.21 -15.45
N ARG A 423 -14.43 -7.41 -16.18
CA ARG A 423 -13.32 -6.63 -15.61
C ARG A 423 -13.81 -5.68 -14.52
N VAL A 424 -14.95 -5.01 -14.73
CA VAL A 424 -15.55 -4.13 -13.70
C VAL A 424 -16.09 -4.95 -12.53
N ALA A 425 -16.78 -6.07 -12.77
CA ALA A 425 -17.39 -6.90 -11.73
C ALA A 425 -16.39 -7.37 -10.67
N LYS A 426 -15.14 -7.64 -11.05
CA LYS A 426 -14.02 -7.96 -10.13
C LYS A 426 -13.78 -6.91 -9.04
N HIS A 427 -14.13 -5.66 -9.30
CA HIS A 427 -13.91 -4.52 -8.39
C HIS A 427 -15.18 -4.05 -7.68
N VAL A 428 -16.32 -4.71 -7.90
CA VAL A 428 -17.60 -4.42 -7.23
C VAL A 428 -17.76 -5.39 -6.05
N LYS A 429 -18.22 -4.90 -4.89
CA LYS A 429 -18.44 -5.78 -3.73
C LYS A 429 -19.51 -6.83 -4.03
N SER A 430 -19.28 -8.05 -3.56
CA SER A 430 -20.14 -9.20 -3.82
C SER A 430 -21.40 -9.20 -2.95
N ASN A 431 -22.53 -9.68 -3.43
CA ASN A 431 -22.78 -10.21 -4.78
C ASN A 431 -22.88 -9.09 -5.83
N ALA A 432 -22.08 -9.16 -6.90
CA ALA A 432 -22.05 -8.13 -7.94
C ALA A 432 -22.75 -8.56 -9.24
N ILE A 433 -23.56 -7.65 -9.80
CA ILE A 433 -24.07 -7.72 -11.17
C ILE A 433 -23.79 -6.39 -11.86
N VAL A 434 -23.14 -6.42 -13.03
CA VAL A 434 -22.76 -5.24 -13.80
C VAL A 434 -23.39 -5.30 -15.18
N TYR A 435 -24.21 -4.31 -15.51
CA TYR A 435 -24.74 -4.09 -16.85
C TYR A 435 -23.80 -3.12 -17.57
N ALA A 436 -23.41 -3.45 -18.80
CA ALA A 436 -22.57 -2.59 -19.62
C ALA A 436 -23.00 -2.56 -21.07
N LYS A 437 -22.69 -1.46 -21.74
CA LYS A 437 -22.95 -1.26 -23.17
C LYS A 437 -21.92 -0.30 -23.76
N ASP A 438 -21.40 -0.66 -24.93
CA ASP A 438 -20.44 0.10 -25.74
C ASP A 438 -19.13 0.44 -24.99
N GLY A 439 -18.74 -0.31 -23.96
CA GLY A 439 -17.59 -0.03 -23.10
C GLY A 439 -17.88 0.93 -21.95
N ALA A 440 -19.14 1.08 -21.52
CA ALA A 440 -19.51 1.83 -20.33
C ALA A 440 -20.49 1.03 -19.45
N THR A 441 -20.36 1.13 -18.14
CA THR A 441 -21.36 0.60 -17.22
C THR A 441 -22.64 1.41 -17.35
N VAL A 442 -23.79 0.74 -17.36
CA VAL A 442 -25.11 1.38 -17.40
C VAL A 442 -25.93 1.13 -16.14
N GLY A 443 -25.54 0.13 -15.34
CA GLY A 443 -26.15 -0.16 -14.04
C GLY A 443 -25.30 -1.14 -13.25
N ILE A 444 -25.16 -0.90 -11.94
CA ILE A 444 -24.30 -1.71 -11.05
C ILE A 444 -25.08 -2.07 -9.79
N GLY A 445 -25.25 -3.37 -9.55
CA GLY A 445 -25.82 -3.94 -8.34
C GLY A 445 -24.72 -4.48 -7.45
N ALA A 446 -24.36 -3.73 -6.42
CA ALA A 446 -23.22 -4.03 -5.55
C ALA A 446 -23.66 -4.51 -4.16
N GLY A 447 -22.90 -5.46 -3.59
CA GLY A 447 -22.90 -5.77 -2.16
C GLY A 447 -24.14 -6.46 -1.63
N GLN A 448 -24.91 -7.17 -2.46
CA GLN A 448 -26.13 -7.84 -1.99
C GLN A 448 -25.87 -9.25 -1.50
N MET A 449 -26.74 -9.74 -0.61
CA MET A 449 -26.72 -11.14 -0.17
C MET A 449 -27.34 -12.06 -1.21
N SER A 450 -28.29 -11.54 -2.00
CA SER A 450 -29.01 -12.26 -3.05
C SER A 450 -28.56 -11.81 -4.45
N ARG A 451 -28.28 -12.76 -5.34
CA ARG A 451 -27.84 -12.50 -6.72
C ARG A 451 -28.93 -11.78 -7.53
N VAL A 452 -30.18 -12.22 -7.39
CA VAL A 452 -31.31 -11.65 -8.12
C VAL A 452 -31.56 -10.20 -7.69
N ASP A 453 -31.30 -9.86 -6.43
CA ASP A 453 -31.43 -8.47 -5.95
C ASP A 453 -30.36 -7.58 -6.56
N SER A 454 -29.11 -8.04 -6.69
CA SER A 454 -28.09 -7.31 -7.45
C SER A 454 -28.52 -7.09 -8.91
N SER A 455 -29.09 -8.10 -9.55
CA SER A 455 -29.58 -7.98 -10.94
C SER A 455 -30.69 -6.94 -11.07
N ARG A 456 -31.69 -6.99 -10.17
CA ARG A 456 -32.82 -6.04 -10.13
C ARG A 456 -32.37 -4.62 -9.82
N ILE A 457 -31.47 -4.44 -8.84
CA ILE A 457 -30.94 -3.12 -8.47
C ILE A 457 -30.17 -2.50 -9.64
N ALA A 458 -29.33 -3.29 -10.33
CA ALA A 458 -28.59 -2.80 -11.48
C ALA A 458 -29.52 -2.36 -12.62
N ALA A 459 -30.55 -3.17 -12.94
CA ALA A 459 -31.56 -2.83 -13.93
C ALA A 459 -32.36 -1.57 -13.55
N TRP A 460 -32.76 -1.44 -12.28
CA TRP A 460 -33.44 -0.26 -11.77
C TRP A 460 -32.56 1.00 -11.88
N LYS A 461 -31.28 0.91 -11.50
CA LYS A 461 -30.32 2.02 -11.67
C LYS A 461 -30.16 2.44 -13.12
N ALA A 462 -30.10 1.48 -14.05
CA ALA A 462 -30.03 1.79 -15.48
C ALA A 462 -31.26 2.53 -16.01
N ALA A 463 -32.44 2.25 -15.45
CA ALA A 463 -33.67 2.98 -15.77
C ALA A 463 -33.67 4.40 -15.19
N GLU A 464 -33.23 4.58 -13.94
CA GLU A 464 -33.10 5.91 -13.32
C GLU A 464 -32.04 6.77 -14.04
N ALA A 465 -30.93 6.17 -14.46
CA ALA A 465 -29.90 6.82 -15.26
C ALA A 465 -30.43 7.30 -16.62
N ALA A 466 -31.21 6.46 -17.32
CA ALA A 466 -31.90 6.86 -18.55
C ALA A 466 -32.83 8.05 -18.33
N LYS A 467 -33.64 8.00 -17.27
CA LYS A 467 -34.55 9.09 -16.89
C LYS A 467 -33.81 10.39 -16.58
N ALA A 468 -32.71 10.32 -15.84
CA ALA A 468 -31.85 11.47 -15.55
C ALA A 468 -31.21 12.06 -16.82
N ALA A 469 -30.93 11.22 -17.82
CA ALA A 469 -30.43 11.63 -19.13
C ALA A 469 -31.53 12.05 -20.13
N GLY A 470 -32.81 12.01 -19.75
CA GLY A 470 -33.93 12.34 -20.63
C GLY A 470 -34.16 11.34 -21.76
N LEU A 471 -33.71 10.09 -21.60
CA LEU A 471 -33.85 9.04 -22.60
C LEU A 471 -35.18 8.28 -22.44
N PRO A 472 -35.81 7.84 -23.55
CA PRO A 472 -37.12 7.19 -23.51
C PRO A 472 -37.08 5.74 -23.01
N GLU A 473 -35.91 5.09 -23.06
CA GLU A 473 -35.74 3.70 -22.70
C GLU A 473 -34.61 3.52 -21.69
N SER A 474 -34.72 2.48 -20.84
CA SER A 474 -33.67 2.11 -19.89
C SER A 474 -32.34 1.87 -20.61
N LEU A 475 -31.24 2.30 -20.00
CA LEU A 475 -29.89 2.03 -20.52
C LEU A 475 -29.54 0.52 -20.54
N ALA A 476 -30.31 -0.31 -19.82
CA ALA A 476 -30.16 -1.76 -19.84
C ALA A 476 -30.59 -2.41 -21.17
N ARG A 477 -31.38 -1.73 -22.01
CA ARG A 477 -31.81 -2.27 -23.30
C ARG A 477 -30.62 -2.44 -24.26
N GLY A 478 -30.40 -3.68 -24.68
CA GLY A 478 -29.26 -4.05 -25.53
C GLY A 478 -27.92 -4.05 -24.78
N ALA A 479 -27.93 -4.03 -23.45
CA ALA A 479 -26.73 -4.15 -22.65
C ALA A 479 -26.33 -5.63 -22.47
N VAL A 480 -25.09 -5.87 -22.11
CA VAL A 480 -24.63 -7.17 -21.62
C VAL A 480 -24.54 -7.15 -20.10
N VAL A 481 -24.45 -8.33 -19.48
CA VAL A 481 -24.36 -8.48 -18.03
C VAL A 481 -23.19 -9.36 -17.61
N ALA A 482 -22.41 -8.90 -16.63
CA ALA A 482 -21.44 -9.70 -15.92
C ALA A 482 -21.92 -10.03 -14.50
N SER A 483 -21.68 -11.26 -14.07
CA SER A 483 -21.83 -11.72 -12.69
C SER A 483 -20.49 -12.17 -12.13
N ASP A 484 -20.11 -11.66 -10.96
CA ASP A 484 -18.83 -12.01 -10.31
C ASP A 484 -18.72 -13.50 -9.91
N ALA A 485 -19.88 -14.14 -9.72
CA ALA A 485 -20.07 -15.54 -9.38
C ALA A 485 -21.18 -16.17 -10.22
N PHE A 486 -21.32 -17.50 -10.15
CA PHE A 486 -22.38 -18.18 -10.91
C PHE A 486 -23.78 -17.77 -10.46
N PHE A 487 -24.77 -17.89 -11.36
CA PHE A 487 -26.18 -17.77 -11.01
C PHE A 487 -26.64 -19.06 -10.31
N PRO A 488 -27.08 -19.01 -9.03
CA PRO A 488 -27.52 -20.21 -8.32
C PRO A 488 -28.87 -20.73 -8.84
N PHE A 489 -29.70 -19.83 -9.37
CA PHE A 489 -30.98 -20.09 -10.00
C PHE A 489 -31.14 -19.18 -11.23
N ALA A 490 -32.05 -19.52 -12.13
CA ALA A 490 -32.26 -18.74 -13.36
C ALA A 490 -32.90 -17.35 -13.11
N ASP A 491 -33.45 -17.09 -11.93
CA ASP A 491 -34.17 -15.85 -11.59
C ASP A 491 -33.33 -14.57 -11.78
N GLY A 492 -32.06 -14.58 -11.36
CA GLY A 492 -31.16 -13.44 -11.54
C GLY A 492 -30.83 -13.17 -13.02
N LEU A 493 -30.71 -14.23 -13.81
CA LEU A 493 -30.52 -14.17 -15.26
C LEU A 493 -31.78 -13.63 -15.96
N LEU A 494 -32.94 -14.17 -15.61
CA LEU A 494 -34.22 -13.77 -16.18
C LEU A 494 -34.56 -12.31 -15.84
N ALA A 495 -34.25 -11.85 -14.63
CA ALA A 495 -34.36 -10.43 -14.28
C ALA A 495 -33.51 -9.53 -15.21
N ALA A 496 -32.35 -10.01 -15.66
CA ALA A 496 -31.55 -9.30 -16.65
C ALA A 496 -32.14 -9.34 -18.06
N ALA A 497 -32.68 -10.50 -18.46
CA ALA A 497 -33.39 -10.62 -19.74
C ALA A 497 -34.59 -9.67 -19.80
N GLU A 498 -35.40 -9.61 -18.73
CA GLU A 498 -36.56 -8.72 -18.61
C GLU A 498 -36.18 -7.23 -18.70
N ALA A 499 -35.00 -6.87 -18.19
CA ALA A 499 -34.46 -5.51 -18.30
C ALA A 499 -33.94 -5.16 -19.71
N GLY A 500 -33.86 -6.16 -20.60
CA GLY A 500 -33.43 -6.00 -21.99
C GLY A 500 -31.96 -6.34 -22.25
N ALA A 501 -31.31 -7.07 -21.35
CA ALA A 501 -29.96 -7.58 -21.61
C ALA A 501 -29.96 -8.58 -22.76
N THR A 502 -28.87 -8.63 -23.53
CA THR A 502 -28.76 -9.52 -24.69
C THR A 502 -27.73 -10.62 -24.52
N ALA A 503 -26.70 -10.42 -23.70
CA ALA A 503 -25.67 -11.42 -23.43
C ALA A 503 -25.19 -11.38 -21.97
N VAL A 504 -24.67 -12.51 -21.48
CA VAL A 504 -24.25 -12.69 -20.09
C VAL A 504 -22.91 -13.41 -19.97
N ILE A 505 -22.06 -12.97 -19.04
CA ILE A 505 -20.80 -13.62 -18.67
C ILE A 505 -20.80 -13.94 -17.18
N GLN A 506 -20.44 -15.17 -16.84
CA GLN A 506 -20.35 -15.65 -15.46
C GLN A 506 -19.30 -16.76 -15.34
N PRO A 507 -18.92 -17.20 -14.13
CA PRO A 507 -17.92 -18.25 -13.97
C PRO A 507 -18.40 -19.64 -14.39
N GLY A 508 -19.67 -19.96 -14.11
CA GLY A 508 -20.18 -21.35 -14.12
C GLY A 508 -19.75 -22.14 -12.88
N GLY A 509 -20.00 -23.44 -12.90
CA GLY A 509 -19.69 -24.37 -11.80
C GLY A 509 -20.85 -24.63 -10.84
N SER A 510 -22.08 -24.19 -11.17
CA SER A 510 -23.27 -24.56 -10.40
C SER A 510 -23.72 -25.98 -10.74
N MET A 511 -24.27 -26.71 -9.77
CA MET A 511 -25.00 -27.96 -10.06
C MET A 511 -26.23 -27.72 -10.97
N ARG A 512 -26.67 -26.46 -11.10
CA ARG A 512 -27.83 -26.04 -11.91
C ARG A 512 -27.45 -25.25 -13.16
N ASP A 513 -26.19 -25.30 -13.60
CA ASP A 513 -25.77 -24.58 -14.80
C ASP A 513 -26.65 -24.93 -16.01
N ASP A 514 -27.03 -26.20 -16.21
CA ASP A 514 -27.91 -26.62 -17.30
C ASP A 514 -29.30 -25.96 -17.26
N GLU A 515 -29.86 -25.72 -16.07
CA GLU A 515 -31.13 -25.02 -15.90
C GLU A 515 -31.02 -23.54 -16.31
N VAL A 516 -29.93 -22.90 -15.89
CA VAL A 516 -29.65 -21.48 -16.17
C VAL A 516 -29.33 -21.28 -17.65
N ILE A 517 -28.55 -22.17 -18.26
CA ILE A 517 -28.21 -22.14 -19.70
C ILE A 517 -29.48 -22.33 -20.54
N ARG A 518 -30.34 -23.29 -20.18
CA ARG A 518 -31.62 -23.48 -20.87
C ARG A 518 -32.52 -22.24 -20.78
N ALA A 519 -32.61 -21.62 -19.61
CA ALA A 519 -33.37 -20.37 -19.45
C ALA A 519 -32.79 -19.23 -20.29
N ALA A 520 -31.46 -19.17 -20.45
CA ALA A 520 -30.81 -18.20 -21.34
C ALA A 520 -31.16 -18.45 -22.81
N ASP A 521 -31.12 -19.71 -23.26
CA ASP A 521 -31.53 -20.10 -24.61
C ASP A 521 -33.00 -19.75 -24.88
N GLU A 522 -33.89 -20.02 -23.94
CA GLU A 522 -35.33 -19.69 -24.03
C GLU A 522 -35.56 -18.18 -24.08
N ALA A 523 -34.76 -17.40 -23.36
CA ALA A 523 -34.77 -15.93 -23.39
C ALA A 523 -34.00 -15.34 -24.59
N GLY A 524 -33.38 -16.18 -25.43
CA GLY A 524 -32.59 -15.75 -26.59
C GLY A 524 -31.28 -15.05 -26.26
N LEU A 525 -30.72 -15.25 -25.06
CA LEU A 525 -29.46 -14.65 -24.62
C LEU A 525 -28.25 -15.43 -25.13
N ALA A 526 -27.14 -14.73 -25.38
CA ALA A 526 -25.83 -15.37 -25.44
C ALA A 526 -25.24 -15.51 -24.03
N MET A 527 -24.60 -16.63 -23.70
CA MET A 527 -23.94 -16.85 -22.43
C MET A 527 -22.51 -17.37 -22.59
N VAL A 528 -21.60 -16.78 -21.82
CA VAL A 528 -20.18 -17.12 -21.77
C VAL A 528 -19.79 -17.54 -20.34
N LEU A 529 -19.08 -18.67 -20.22
CA LEU A 529 -18.47 -19.12 -18.97
C LEU A 529 -16.97 -18.82 -18.94
N THR A 530 -16.46 -18.35 -17.79
CA THR A 530 -15.04 -18.00 -17.59
C THR A 530 -14.24 -19.02 -16.78
N GLY A 531 -14.92 -19.83 -15.95
CA GLY A 531 -14.28 -20.69 -14.96
C GLY A 531 -13.60 -19.95 -13.79
N HIS A 532 -13.71 -18.62 -13.72
CA HIS A 532 -13.02 -17.79 -12.71
C HIS A 532 -14.04 -16.96 -11.94
N ARG A 533 -14.04 -17.04 -10.61
CA ARG A 533 -14.92 -16.26 -9.73
C ARG A 533 -14.14 -15.14 -9.07
N HIS A 534 -14.71 -13.92 -9.03
CA HIS A 534 -14.08 -12.73 -8.47
C HIS A 534 -14.86 -12.16 -7.28
N PHE A 535 -14.96 -12.91 -6.19
CA PHE A 535 -15.61 -12.39 -4.99
C PHE A 535 -14.77 -11.31 -4.30
N ARG A 536 -15.44 -10.25 -3.85
CA ARG A 536 -14.84 -9.12 -3.13
C ARG A 536 -15.71 -8.72 -1.96
N HIS A 537 -15.15 -8.72 -0.75
CA HIS A 537 -15.86 -8.36 0.48
C HIS A 537 -15.26 -7.12 1.14
#